data_AF-A0A946BEI5-F1
#
_entry.id   AF-A0A946BEI5-F1
#
_cell.length_a   1.000
_cell.length_b   1.000
_cell.length_c   1.000
_cell.angle_alpha   90.00
_cell.angle_beta   90.00
_cell.angle_gamma   90.00
#
_symmetry.space_group_name_H-M   'P 1'
#
loop_
_entity.id
_entity.type
_entity.pdbx_description
1 polymer ?
#
loop_
_entity_poly.entity_id
_entity_poly.type
_entity_poly.pdbx_seq_one_letter_code
_entity_poly.pdbx_strand_id
1 'polypeptide(L)'
;MKNIEEGVLKKAWDLFEVYTTTSITGDKWIDQGIGHLHFAKAEGLLYKAMFDGKHHYIPSEIGQGVFKRLGDDLADYPLFKDLSEGMQLEIRFSRWIFNHGLASFITNTPEIDQPEMNKESIAHKMKRISMVIFRGVTSGPEPTEIDFFDGKKKED
;
A
#
# COMPACT_ATOMS: atom_id res chain seq x y z
N MET A 1 -22.19 -17.47 -7.24
CA MET A 1 -20.72 -17.32 -7.37
C MET A 1 -20.30 -15.88 -7.09
N LYS A 2 -20.87 -14.87 -7.75
CA LYS A 2 -20.60 -13.44 -7.47
C LYS A 2 -20.59 -13.06 -5.98
N ASN A 3 -21.64 -13.42 -5.22
CA ASN A 3 -21.71 -13.10 -3.78
C ASN A 3 -20.59 -13.75 -2.94
N ILE A 4 -20.04 -14.90 -3.40
CA ILE A 4 -18.93 -15.58 -2.71
C ILE A 4 -17.62 -14.86 -3.05
N GLU A 5 -17.40 -14.51 -4.32
CA GLU A 5 -16.22 -13.74 -4.76
C GLU A 5 -16.15 -12.38 -4.06
N GLU A 6 -17.28 -11.65 -4.01
CA GLU A 6 -17.40 -10.39 -3.26
C GLU A 6 -17.11 -10.58 -1.76
N GLY A 7 -17.65 -11.65 -1.15
CA GLY A 7 -17.40 -11.96 0.26
C GLY A 7 -15.92 -12.27 0.54
N VAL A 8 -15.26 -13.01 -0.34
CA VAL A 8 -13.82 -13.31 -0.25
C VAL A 8 -13.00 -12.03 -0.40
N LEU A 9 -13.31 -11.18 -1.38
CA LEU A 9 -12.60 -9.92 -1.61
C LEU A 9 -12.77 -8.97 -0.42
N LYS A 10 -13.98 -8.83 0.11
CA LYS A 10 -14.22 -8.03 1.33
C LYS A 10 -13.37 -8.54 2.49
N LYS A 11 -13.36 -9.86 2.72
CA LYS A 11 -12.56 -10.45 3.79
C LYS A 11 -11.06 -10.24 3.58
N ALA A 12 -10.59 -10.29 2.33
CA ALA A 12 -9.21 -10.03 1.98
C ALA A 12 -8.81 -8.58 2.28
N TRP A 13 -9.65 -7.60 1.93
CA TRP A 13 -9.44 -6.19 2.26
C TRP A 13 -9.49 -5.92 3.77
N ASP A 14 -10.44 -6.51 4.50
CA ASP A 14 -10.51 -6.39 5.96
C ASP A 14 -9.23 -6.92 6.63
N LEU A 15 -8.73 -8.08 6.16
CA LEU A 15 -7.46 -8.63 6.65
C LEU A 15 -6.29 -7.74 6.27
N PHE A 16 -6.23 -7.26 5.03
CA PHE A 16 -5.18 -6.36 4.57
C PHE A 16 -5.10 -5.09 5.45
N GLU A 17 -6.25 -4.51 5.81
CA GLU A 17 -6.32 -3.37 6.72
C GLU A 17 -5.74 -3.74 8.10
N VAL A 18 -6.15 -4.86 8.70
CA VAL A 18 -5.60 -5.33 9.99
C VAL A 18 -4.07 -5.44 9.95
N TYR A 19 -3.52 -6.07 8.91
CA TYR A 19 -2.07 -6.20 8.78
C TYR A 19 -1.38 -4.83 8.63
N THR A 20 -1.93 -3.92 7.84
CA THR A 20 -1.35 -2.60 7.55
C THR A 20 -1.52 -1.59 8.69
N THR A 21 -2.48 -1.78 9.60
CA THR A 21 -2.63 -0.94 10.80
C THR A 21 -1.98 -1.52 12.05
N THR A 22 -1.39 -2.72 11.96
CA THR A 22 -0.71 -3.36 13.10
C THR A 22 0.60 -2.63 13.40
N SER A 23 0.76 -2.15 14.64
CA SER A 23 2.03 -1.56 15.11
C SER A 23 3.12 -2.62 15.23
N ILE A 24 4.23 -2.46 14.51
CA ILE A 24 5.37 -3.38 14.47
C ILE A 24 6.63 -2.67 14.97
N THR A 25 6.86 -1.45 14.50
CA THR A 25 8.01 -0.62 14.84
C THR A 25 7.62 0.62 15.64
N GLY A 26 6.34 0.95 15.71
CA GLY A 26 5.80 2.16 16.35
C GLY A 26 5.80 3.38 15.43
N ASP A 27 6.36 3.25 14.22
CA ASP A 27 6.27 4.23 13.16
C ASP A 27 5.15 3.81 12.20
N LYS A 28 4.00 4.49 12.27
CA LYS A 28 2.80 4.16 11.48
C LYS A 28 3.08 4.11 9.98
N TRP A 29 3.89 5.05 9.48
CA TRP A 29 4.22 5.09 8.06
C TRP A 29 4.96 3.82 7.67
N ILE A 30 5.99 3.44 8.44
CA ILE A 30 6.76 2.23 8.18
C ILE A 30 5.93 0.96 8.39
N ASP A 31 5.11 0.92 9.44
CA ASP A 31 4.31 -0.23 9.83
C ASP A 31 3.27 -0.58 8.77
N GLN A 32 2.64 0.42 8.13
CA GLN A 32 1.77 0.17 6.98
C GLN A 32 2.50 -0.54 5.82
N GLY A 33 3.77 -0.20 5.58
CA GLY A 33 4.57 -0.85 4.53
C GLY A 33 4.93 -2.29 4.88
N ILE A 34 5.34 -2.52 6.13
CA ILE A 34 5.66 -3.87 6.63
C ILE A 34 4.39 -4.75 6.61
N GLY A 35 3.27 -4.22 7.07
CA GLY A 35 1.98 -4.90 7.11
C GLY A 35 1.53 -5.38 5.73
N HIS A 36 1.66 -4.55 4.71
CA HIS A 36 1.37 -4.92 3.31
C HIS A 36 2.14 -6.17 2.90
N LEU A 37 3.45 -6.18 3.13
CA LEU A 37 4.32 -7.30 2.74
C LEU A 37 4.07 -8.55 3.58
N HIS A 38 3.79 -8.39 4.87
CA HIS A 38 3.41 -9.51 5.74
C HIS A 38 2.09 -10.15 5.31
N PHE A 39 1.09 -9.35 4.95
CA PHE A 39 -0.16 -9.87 4.40
C PHE A 39 0.08 -10.65 3.11
N ALA A 40 0.88 -10.09 2.18
CA ALA A 40 1.21 -10.79 0.95
C ALA A 40 1.93 -12.13 1.21
N LYS A 41 2.84 -12.16 2.18
CA LYS A 41 3.57 -13.38 2.55
C LYS A 41 2.69 -14.43 3.23
N ALA A 42 1.80 -14.01 4.14
CA ALA A 42 0.95 -14.91 4.91
C ALA A 42 -0.29 -15.38 4.11
N GLU A 43 -0.89 -14.47 3.33
CA GLU A 43 -2.20 -14.63 2.70
C GLU A 43 -2.09 -14.52 1.17
N GLY A 44 -1.04 -15.09 0.58
CA GLY A 44 -0.68 -14.85 -0.82
C GLY A 44 -1.76 -15.17 -1.86
N LEU A 45 -2.66 -16.12 -1.59
CA LEU A 45 -3.81 -16.39 -2.45
C LEU A 45 -4.87 -15.27 -2.39
N LEU A 46 -5.14 -14.74 -1.19
CA LEU A 46 -6.04 -13.60 -1.01
C LEU A 46 -5.43 -12.34 -1.63
N TYR A 47 -4.13 -12.13 -1.46
CA TYR A 47 -3.41 -11.05 -2.12
C TYR A 47 -3.56 -11.12 -3.64
N LYS A 48 -3.34 -12.29 -4.24
CA LYS A 48 -3.54 -12.48 -5.69
C LYS A 48 -4.98 -12.20 -6.10
N ALA A 49 -5.97 -12.68 -5.34
CA ALA A 49 -7.38 -12.45 -5.63
C ALA A 49 -7.75 -10.96 -5.64
N MET A 50 -7.20 -10.16 -4.73
CA MET A 50 -7.43 -8.72 -4.67
C MET A 50 -6.98 -7.98 -5.94
N PHE A 51 -5.97 -8.51 -6.64
CA PHE A 51 -5.33 -7.86 -7.79
C PHE A 51 -5.40 -8.70 -9.08
N ASP A 52 -6.32 -9.65 -9.17
CA ASP A 52 -6.39 -10.65 -10.26
C ASP A 52 -6.83 -10.10 -11.63
N GLY A 53 -7.13 -8.80 -11.71
CA GLY A 53 -7.58 -8.11 -12.92
C GLY A 53 -8.97 -8.53 -13.42
N LYS A 54 -9.58 -9.59 -12.89
CA LYS A 54 -10.92 -10.08 -13.29
C LYS A 54 -12.04 -9.38 -12.53
N HIS A 55 -11.74 -8.92 -11.32
CA HIS A 55 -12.73 -8.34 -10.43
C HIS A 55 -12.60 -6.83 -10.27
N HIS A 56 -11.85 -6.11 -11.10
CA HIS A 56 -11.47 -4.68 -10.97
C HIS A 56 -12.55 -3.68 -10.51
N TYR A 57 -13.84 -3.98 -10.70
CA TYR A 57 -14.97 -3.15 -10.26
C TYR A 57 -15.39 -3.32 -8.77
N ILE A 58 -15.06 -4.44 -8.11
CA ILE A 58 -15.34 -4.68 -6.68
C ILE A 58 -14.24 -4.11 -5.75
N PRO A 59 -12.94 -4.23 -6.08
CA PRO A 59 -11.85 -3.59 -5.35
C PRO A 59 -11.88 -2.07 -5.38
N SER A 60 -12.61 -1.42 -6.31
CA SER A 60 -12.54 0.04 -6.44
C SER A 60 -13.09 0.72 -5.19
N GLU A 61 -14.32 0.45 -4.76
CA GLU A 61 -14.89 1.14 -3.59
C GLU A 61 -14.26 0.70 -2.26
N ILE A 62 -14.09 -0.62 -2.06
CA ILE A 62 -13.54 -1.17 -0.81
C ILE A 62 -12.06 -0.79 -0.67
N GLY A 63 -11.29 -0.95 -1.75
CA GLY A 63 -9.88 -0.62 -1.78
C GLY A 63 -9.63 0.88 -1.66
N GLN A 64 -10.42 1.73 -2.32
CA GLN A 64 -10.39 3.19 -2.10
C GLN A 64 -10.68 3.54 -0.65
N GLY A 65 -11.68 2.90 -0.03
CA GLY A 65 -12.00 3.11 1.37
C GLY A 65 -10.83 2.77 2.30
N VAL A 66 -10.18 1.63 2.10
CA VAL A 66 -8.99 1.24 2.87
C VAL A 66 -7.84 2.22 2.63
N PHE A 67 -7.56 2.57 1.37
CA PHE A 67 -6.48 3.50 1.03
C PHE A 67 -6.70 4.88 1.66
N LYS A 68 -7.95 5.38 1.63
CA LYS A 68 -8.31 6.63 2.29
C LYS A 68 -8.08 6.55 3.79
N ARG A 69 -8.54 5.50 4.47
CA ARG A 69 -8.35 5.34 5.93
C ARG A 69 -6.88 5.26 6.33
N LEU A 70 -6.07 4.50 5.59
CA LEU A 70 -4.62 4.44 5.79
C LEU A 70 -3.96 5.81 5.57
N GLY A 71 -4.49 6.58 4.63
CA GLY A 71 -4.08 7.95 4.39
C GLY A 71 -4.44 8.90 5.53
N ASP A 72 -5.68 8.83 6.01
CA ASP A 72 -6.19 9.64 7.13
C ASP A 72 -5.40 9.35 8.43
N ASP A 73 -4.99 8.10 8.65
CA ASP A 73 -4.16 7.69 9.80
C ASP A 73 -2.76 8.35 9.82
N LEU A 74 -2.35 8.93 8.69
CA LEU A 74 -1.08 9.63 8.50
C LEU A 74 -1.23 11.15 8.40
N ALA A 75 -2.43 11.70 8.59
CA ALA A 75 -2.70 13.14 8.42
C ALA A 75 -1.78 14.03 9.28
N ASP A 76 -1.47 13.60 10.50
CA ASP A 76 -0.57 14.29 11.44
C ASP A 76 0.86 13.72 11.44
N TYR A 77 1.22 12.89 10.45
CA TYR A 77 2.55 12.29 10.42
C TYR A 77 3.62 13.37 10.23
N PRO A 78 4.67 13.44 11.08
CA PRO A 78 5.59 14.58 11.11
C PRO A 78 6.25 14.92 9.77
N LEU A 79 6.53 13.91 8.94
CA LEU A 79 7.13 14.13 7.63
C LEU A 79 6.14 14.71 6.60
N PHE A 80 4.83 14.55 6.82
CA PHE A 80 3.79 14.94 5.86
C PHE A 80 3.15 16.28 6.19
N LYS A 81 3.30 16.75 7.43
CA LYS A 81 2.63 17.95 7.96
C LYS A 81 2.81 19.22 7.10
N ASP A 82 3.99 19.40 6.53
CA ASP A 82 4.33 20.60 5.74
C ASP A 82 4.23 20.37 4.23
N LEU A 83 3.70 19.23 3.79
CA LEU A 83 3.54 18.87 2.38
C LEU A 83 2.12 19.16 1.89
N SER A 84 2.00 19.56 0.62
CA SER A 84 0.71 19.64 -0.05
C SER A 84 0.02 18.27 -0.12
N GLU A 85 -1.31 18.26 -0.31
CA GLU A 85 -2.06 17.02 -0.52
C GLU A 85 -1.50 16.22 -1.72
N GLY A 86 -1.13 16.91 -2.81
CA GLY A 86 -0.53 16.31 -3.99
C GLY A 86 0.79 15.59 -3.70
N MET A 87 1.70 16.21 -2.94
CA MET A 87 2.95 15.58 -2.50
C MET A 87 2.71 14.39 -1.58
N GLN A 88 1.80 14.52 -0.60
CA GLN A 88 1.46 13.41 0.29
C GLN A 88 0.89 12.23 -0.51
N LEU A 89 0.02 12.51 -1.47
CA LEU A 89 -0.58 11.49 -2.33
C LEU A 89 0.47 10.81 -3.21
N GLU A 90 1.36 11.56 -3.85
CA GLU A 90 2.45 11.04 -4.68
C GLU A 90 3.41 10.15 -3.86
N ILE A 91 3.78 10.56 -2.65
CA ILE A 91 4.61 9.75 -1.74
C ILE A 91 3.90 8.44 -1.38
N ARG A 92 2.64 8.52 -0.98
CA ARG A 92 1.84 7.34 -0.60
C ARG A 92 1.65 6.38 -1.76
N PHE A 93 1.35 6.91 -2.93
CA PHE A 93 1.11 6.12 -4.13
C PHE A 93 2.39 5.49 -4.67
N SER A 94 3.49 6.24 -4.75
CA SER A 94 4.81 5.71 -5.10
C SER A 94 5.21 4.55 -4.19
N ARG A 95 4.96 4.68 -2.87
CA ARG A 95 5.22 3.57 -1.94
C ARG A 95 4.27 2.40 -2.15
N TRP A 96 2.99 2.67 -2.42
CA TRP A 96 2.02 1.62 -2.72
C TRP A 96 2.43 0.81 -3.95
N ILE A 97 2.89 1.45 -5.04
CA ILE A 97 3.42 0.76 -6.23
C ILE A 97 4.62 -0.11 -5.86
N PHE A 98 5.58 0.46 -5.12
CA PHE A 98 6.76 -0.28 -4.69
C PHE A 98 6.39 -1.51 -3.86
N ASN A 99 5.54 -1.33 -2.85
CA ASN A 99 5.06 -2.42 -2.00
C ASN A 99 4.30 -3.46 -2.80
N HIS A 100 3.47 -3.03 -3.75
CA HIS A 100 2.71 -3.92 -4.61
C HIS A 100 3.65 -4.77 -5.47
N GLY A 101 4.68 -4.18 -6.08
CA GLY A 101 5.70 -4.92 -6.84
C GLY A 101 6.43 -5.96 -6.01
N LEU A 102 6.85 -5.58 -4.79
CA LEU A 102 7.55 -6.49 -3.88
C LEU A 102 6.63 -7.60 -3.35
N ALA A 103 5.39 -7.29 -2.99
CA ALA A 103 4.39 -8.27 -2.59
C ALA A 103 4.02 -9.24 -3.73
N SER A 104 3.92 -8.75 -4.95
CA SER A 104 3.71 -9.57 -6.15
C SER A 104 4.91 -10.50 -6.40
N PHE A 105 6.14 -10.03 -6.14
CA PHE A 105 7.33 -10.89 -6.18
C PHE A 105 7.26 -12.02 -5.13
N ILE A 106 6.97 -11.67 -3.86
CA ILE A 106 6.85 -12.64 -2.75
C ILE A 106 5.82 -13.72 -3.10
N THR A 107 4.63 -13.30 -3.54
CA THR A 107 3.49 -14.20 -3.76
C THR A 107 3.65 -15.09 -5.00
N ASN A 108 4.42 -14.66 -6.00
CA ASN A 108 4.64 -15.42 -7.22
C ASN A 108 5.88 -16.32 -7.17
N THR A 109 6.72 -16.20 -6.14
CA THR A 109 7.93 -17.02 -5.96
C THR A 109 7.99 -17.72 -4.60
N PRO A 110 6.94 -18.46 -4.18
CA PRO A 110 6.88 -19.06 -2.84
C PRO A 110 7.92 -20.15 -2.60
N GLU A 111 8.41 -20.79 -3.66
CA GLU A 111 9.42 -21.85 -3.64
C GLU A 111 10.85 -21.33 -3.43
N ILE A 112 11.07 -20.03 -3.66
CA ILE A 112 12.39 -19.41 -3.50
C ILE A 112 12.55 -19.06 -2.03
N ASP A 113 13.59 -19.60 -1.38
CA ASP A 113 13.97 -19.11 -0.07
C ASP A 113 14.37 -17.63 -0.19
N GLN A 114 13.67 -16.78 0.58
CA GLN A 114 13.85 -15.34 0.58
C GLN A 114 14.41 -14.92 1.94
N PRO A 115 15.68 -15.24 2.27
CA PRO A 115 16.29 -14.90 3.55
C PRO A 115 16.36 -13.38 3.76
N GLU A 116 16.42 -12.62 2.67
CA GLU A 116 16.31 -11.16 2.58
C GLU A 116 14.91 -10.61 2.90
N MET A 117 13.91 -11.48 3.14
CA MET A 117 12.51 -11.14 3.42
C MET A 117 12.05 -11.70 4.77
N ASN A 118 12.94 -11.66 5.76
CA ASN A 118 12.60 -11.81 7.16
C ASN A 118 12.07 -10.49 7.75
N LYS A 119 11.55 -10.52 9.00
CA LYS A 119 10.92 -9.34 9.62
C LYS A 119 11.87 -8.13 9.70
N GLU A 120 13.12 -8.36 10.09
CA GLU A 120 14.12 -7.30 10.28
C GLU A 120 14.55 -6.70 8.95
N SER A 121 14.81 -7.55 7.95
CA SER A 121 15.21 -7.10 6.61
C SER A 121 14.07 -6.38 5.90
N ILE A 122 12.81 -6.81 6.06
CA ILE A 122 11.63 -6.09 5.56
C ILE A 122 11.55 -4.71 6.22
N ALA A 123 11.65 -4.63 7.55
CA ALA A 123 11.59 -3.34 8.25
C ALA A 123 12.72 -2.40 7.81
N HIS A 124 13.95 -2.90 7.64
CA HIS A 124 15.08 -2.12 7.13
C HIS A 124 14.84 -1.61 5.71
N LYS A 125 14.40 -2.48 4.79
CA LYS A 125 14.08 -2.10 3.40
C LYS A 125 12.95 -1.08 3.37
N MET A 126 11.89 -1.27 4.16
CA MET A 126 10.76 -0.32 4.26
C MET A 126 11.21 1.06 4.73
N LYS A 127 12.05 1.15 5.76
CA LYS A 127 12.61 2.43 6.22
C LYS A 127 13.41 3.12 5.12
N ARG A 128 14.31 2.39 4.47
CA ARG A 128 15.17 2.95 3.42
C ARG A 128 14.37 3.43 2.21
N ILE A 129 13.50 2.59 1.67
CA ILE A 129 12.75 2.95 0.46
C ILE A 129 11.77 4.08 0.73
N SER A 130 11.11 4.08 1.90
CA SER A 130 10.20 5.15 2.30
C SER A 130 10.90 6.50 2.33
N MET A 131 12.13 6.55 2.84
CA MET A 131 12.93 7.78 2.84
C MET A 131 13.44 8.18 1.46
N VAL A 132 13.77 7.21 0.59
CA VAL A 132 14.16 7.49 -0.81
C VAL A 132 12.98 8.09 -1.57
N ILE A 133 11.80 7.51 -1.44
CA ILE A 133 10.57 8.01 -2.07
C ILE A 133 10.25 9.41 -1.55
N PHE A 134 10.23 9.59 -0.23
CA PHE A 134 9.99 10.89 0.40
C PHE A 134 10.93 11.96 -0.18
N ARG A 135 12.24 11.72 -0.11
CA ARG A 135 13.24 12.67 -0.60
C ARG A 135 13.09 12.94 -2.09
N GLY A 136 12.86 11.89 -2.89
CA GLY A 136 12.67 12.00 -4.33
C GLY A 136 11.53 12.95 -4.68
N VAL A 137 10.33 12.72 -4.11
CA VAL A 137 9.17 13.58 -4.34
C VAL A 137 9.42 15.00 -3.85
N THR A 138 9.93 15.19 -2.63
CA THR A 138 10.15 16.53 -2.07
C THR A 138 11.28 17.33 -2.74
N SER A 139 12.15 16.66 -3.51
CA SER A 139 13.24 17.32 -4.25
C SER A 139 12.85 17.68 -5.69
N GLY A 140 11.73 17.15 -6.17
CA GLY A 140 11.19 17.38 -7.50
C GLY A 140 10.24 18.58 -7.56
N PRO A 141 9.73 18.90 -8.76
CA PRO A 141 8.61 19.85 -8.90
C PRO A 141 7.34 19.31 -8.23
N GLU A 142 6.42 20.22 -7.90
CA GLU A 142 5.11 19.86 -7.38
C GLU A 142 4.40 18.85 -8.31
N PRO A 143 3.88 17.73 -7.78
CA PRO A 143 3.11 16.79 -8.58
C PRO A 143 1.89 17.50 -9.18
N THR A 144 1.55 17.17 -10.43
CA THR A 144 0.29 17.61 -11.02
C THR A 144 -0.86 16.88 -10.31
N GLU A 145 -1.91 17.58 -9.91
CA GLU A 145 -3.07 16.95 -9.29
C GLU A 145 -3.79 16.02 -10.29
N ILE A 146 -3.62 14.72 -10.08
CA ILE A 146 -4.32 13.67 -10.79
C ILE A 146 -5.17 12.94 -9.75
N ASP A 147 -6.46 12.79 -10.02
CA ASP A 147 -7.28 11.83 -9.28
C ASP A 147 -6.81 10.42 -9.66
N PHE A 148 -6.09 9.78 -8.75
CA PHE A 148 -5.48 8.48 -9.01
C PHE A 148 -6.50 7.36 -9.23
N PHE A 149 -7.72 7.50 -8.73
CA PHE A 149 -8.74 6.47 -8.85
C PHE A 149 -9.61 6.66 -10.10
N ASP A 150 -9.79 7.92 -10.53
CA ASP A 150 -10.55 8.24 -11.74
C ASP A 150 -9.66 8.53 -12.97
N GLY A 151 -8.34 8.65 -12.79
CA GLY A 151 -7.37 8.97 -13.85
C GLY A 151 -7.58 10.33 -14.50
N LYS A 152 -8.43 11.19 -13.92
CA LYS A 152 -8.76 12.52 -14.42
C LYS A 152 -7.99 13.57 -13.63
N LYS A 153 -7.66 14.69 -14.27
CA LYS A 153 -7.24 15.88 -13.52
C LYS A 153 -8.39 16.31 -12.61
N LYS A 154 -8.10 16.75 -11.39
CA LYS A 154 -9.06 17.56 -10.64
C LYS A 154 -9.34 18.79 -11.51
N GLU A 155 -10.59 18.97 -11.93
CA GLU A 155 -11.02 20.19 -12.59
C GLU A 155 -11.21 21.26 -11.51
N ASP A 156 -10.61 22.43 -11.73
CA ASP A 156 -10.71 23.61 -10.86
C ASP A 156 -12.14 24.16 -10.76
#